data_AF-A0A353LVW0-F1
#
_entry.id   AF-A0A353LVW0-F1
#
_cell.length_a   1.000
_cell.length_b   1.000
_cell.length_c   1.000
_cell.angle_alpha   90.00
_cell.angle_beta   90.00
_cell.angle_gamma   90.00
#
_symmetry.space_group_name_H-M   'P 1'
#
loop_
_entity.id
_entity.type
_entity.pdbx_description
1 polymer ?
#
loop_
_entity_poly.entity_id
_entity_poly.type
_entity_poly.pdbx_seq_one_letter_code
_entity_poly.pdbx_strand_id
1 'polypeptide(L)'
;AEYDRDVRLVGLTIAQELAKLTKGLTPDQADLFSIDEVNPDLPNIVLVWKCQNQGVYSNTLLYGLPIDNLVPTLLHPNEMLDGCVVSGNYVWPAFKVPTYLHTNHPILLELYRQHGKTLNFRGVILGRSHNPTNWHKERSANFCVKIARFLDADGLIMAWEGGGNAAVDGMLTIQAAERVDIKASTITFEFGGEDGTEGILLVDDVPEADAVISGGSIEKTYTLPEVTRVVGGDVLRLNKESGGYFPPARESITFDTTTQLYLSGNQSGHSKLFAESY
;
A
#
# COMPACT_ATOMS: atom_id res chain seq x y z
N ALA A 1 13.83 19.52 -6.32
CA ALA A 1 14.57 18.28 -6.01
C ALA A 1 15.37 18.44 -4.72
N GLU A 2 16.23 19.46 -4.61
CA GLU A 2 17.02 19.72 -3.39
C GLU A 2 16.14 19.94 -2.15
N TYR A 3 15.13 20.81 -2.24
CA TYR A 3 14.19 21.04 -1.14
C TYR A 3 13.44 19.77 -0.70
N ASP A 4 12.96 18.94 -1.64
CA ASP A 4 12.32 17.64 -1.33
C ASP A 4 13.28 16.70 -0.59
N ARG A 5 14.53 16.61 -1.06
CA ARG A 5 15.57 15.83 -0.39
C ARG A 5 15.81 16.33 1.04
N ASP A 6 15.94 17.63 1.23
CA ASP A 6 16.25 18.21 2.52
C ASP A 6 15.09 18.01 3.52
N VAL A 7 13.83 18.16 3.08
CA VAL A 7 12.64 17.84 3.89
C VAL A 7 12.62 16.37 4.31
N ARG A 8 12.95 15.45 3.39
CA ARG A 8 13.04 14.01 3.71
C ARG A 8 14.13 13.71 4.71
N LEU A 9 15.31 14.31 4.54
CA LEU A 9 16.43 14.14 5.48
C LEU A 9 16.08 14.65 6.88
N VAL A 10 15.37 15.77 6.99
CA VAL A 10 14.85 16.25 8.28
C VAL A 10 13.91 15.23 8.91
N GLY A 11 12.95 14.70 8.14
CA GLY A 11 12.03 13.66 8.63
C GLY A 11 12.74 12.40 9.12
N LEU A 12 13.71 11.90 8.34
CA LEU A 12 14.52 10.73 8.70
C LEU A 12 15.38 10.99 9.94
N THR A 13 15.97 12.18 10.05
CA THR A 13 16.78 12.58 11.22
C THR A 13 15.91 12.61 12.48
N ILE A 14 14.72 13.22 12.41
CA ILE A 14 13.77 13.24 13.53
C ILE A 14 13.38 11.82 13.93
N ALA A 15 13.03 10.96 12.96
CA ALA A 15 12.68 9.57 13.24
C ALA A 15 13.83 8.82 13.92
N GLN A 16 15.07 9.02 13.48
CA GLN A 16 16.26 8.42 14.08
C GLN A 16 16.48 8.92 15.52
N GLU A 17 16.37 10.23 15.78
CA GLU A 17 16.52 10.79 17.13
C GLU A 17 15.44 10.26 18.09
N LEU A 18 14.19 10.15 17.63
CA LEU A 18 13.11 9.55 18.41
C LEU A 18 13.38 8.07 18.72
N ALA A 19 13.87 7.30 17.73
CA ALA A 19 14.20 5.89 17.92
C ALA A 19 15.33 5.67 18.94
N LYS A 20 16.26 6.61 19.11
CA LYS A 20 17.31 6.50 20.14
C LYS A 20 16.74 6.44 21.56
N LEU A 21 15.55 6.97 21.81
CA LEU A 21 14.90 6.93 23.12
C LEU A 21 14.52 5.50 23.54
N THR A 22 14.41 4.56 22.59
CA THR A 22 14.10 3.15 22.88
C THR A 22 15.34 2.29 23.07
N LYS A 23 16.55 2.84 22.86
CA LYS A 23 17.80 2.08 22.92
C LYS A 23 18.05 1.54 24.33
N GLY A 24 18.16 0.21 24.44
CA GLY A 24 18.41 -0.49 25.70
C GLY A 24 17.16 -0.72 26.56
N LEU A 25 15.98 -0.28 26.10
CA LEU A 25 14.72 -0.66 26.74
C LEU A 25 14.36 -2.10 26.35
N THR A 26 13.69 -2.81 27.26
CA THR A 26 13.12 -4.13 26.97
C THR A 26 11.78 -3.94 26.27
N PRO A 27 11.53 -4.58 25.10
CA PRO A 27 10.24 -4.45 24.43
C PRO A 27 9.15 -5.20 25.20
N ASP A 28 7.90 -4.71 25.11
CA ASP A 28 6.75 -5.38 25.71
C ASP A 28 6.42 -6.71 25.00
N GLN A 29 6.71 -6.79 23.70
CA GLN A 29 6.53 -7.97 22.86
C GLN A 29 7.71 -8.11 21.89
N ALA A 30 8.11 -9.36 21.61
CA ALA A 30 9.07 -9.69 20.56
C ALA A 30 8.56 -10.89 19.76
N ASP A 31 8.60 -10.77 18.44
CA ASP A 31 8.22 -11.83 17.50
C ASP A 31 9.43 -12.16 16.60
N LEU A 32 9.56 -13.44 16.23
CA LEU A 32 10.59 -13.91 15.30
C LEU A 32 9.97 -14.15 13.93
N PHE A 33 10.47 -13.42 12.92
CA PHE A 33 10.01 -13.53 11.53
C PHE A 33 11.06 -14.25 10.68
N SER A 34 10.71 -15.44 10.17
CA SER A 34 11.51 -16.22 9.22
C SER A 34 10.59 -16.86 8.18
N ILE A 35 11.13 -17.05 6.97
CA ILE A 35 10.51 -17.80 5.87
C ILE A 35 11.39 -18.99 5.42
N ASP A 36 12.37 -19.39 6.25
CA ASP A 36 13.37 -20.39 5.90
C ASP A 36 12.77 -21.80 5.82
N GLU A 37 11.81 -22.10 6.71
CA GLU A 37 11.15 -23.39 6.77
C GLU A 37 9.99 -23.47 5.77
N VAL A 38 10.08 -24.37 4.80
CA VAL A 38 9.03 -24.57 3.79
C VAL A 38 8.36 -25.91 4.06
N ASN A 39 7.05 -25.90 4.24
CA ASN A 39 6.26 -27.12 4.34
C ASN A 39 5.86 -27.58 2.93
N PRO A 40 6.34 -28.73 2.43
CA PRO A 40 6.06 -29.17 1.06
C PRO A 40 4.58 -29.49 0.80
N ASP A 41 3.76 -29.65 1.85
CA ASP A 41 2.32 -29.93 1.73
C ASP A 41 1.46 -28.65 1.64
N LEU A 42 2.06 -27.46 1.75
CA LEU A 42 1.37 -26.17 1.73
C LEU A 42 1.65 -25.39 0.43
N PRO A 43 0.69 -24.58 -0.05
CA PRO A 43 0.89 -23.75 -1.23
C PRO A 43 1.89 -22.63 -0.97
N ASN A 44 2.72 -22.34 -1.96
CA ASN A 44 3.69 -21.25 -1.98
C ASN A 44 3.02 -19.94 -2.39
N ILE A 45 3.09 -18.92 -1.53
CA ILE A 45 2.44 -17.63 -1.76
C ILE A 45 3.48 -16.51 -1.74
N VAL A 46 3.40 -15.61 -2.73
CA VAL A 46 4.19 -14.37 -2.80
C VAL A 46 3.29 -13.15 -2.63
N LEU A 47 3.84 -12.08 -2.06
CA LEU A 47 3.23 -10.75 -2.08
C LEU A 47 3.84 -9.95 -3.22
N VAL A 48 3.04 -9.48 -4.18
CA VAL A 48 3.47 -8.41 -5.10
C VAL A 48 3.01 -7.08 -4.52
N TRP A 49 3.97 -6.24 -4.14
CA TRP A 49 3.71 -4.91 -3.60
C TRP A 49 4.22 -3.85 -4.56
N LYS A 50 3.31 -3.08 -5.18
CA LYS A 50 3.66 -2.00 -6.11
C LYS A 50 3.53 -0.63 -5.46
N CYS A 51 4.64 0.02 -5.16
CA CYS A 51 4.66 1.34 -4.54
C CYS A 51 4.48 2.47 -5.57
N GLN A 52 3.81 3.55 -5.18
CA GLN A 52 3.57 4.69 -6.05
C GLN A 52 4.84 5.53 -6.17
N ASN A 53 5.19 5.88 -7.41
CA ASN A 53 6.34 6.75 -7.69
C ASN A 53 6.05 7.66 -8.89
N GLN A 54 5.99 8.97 -8.64
CA GLN A 54 5.62 9.98 -9.65
C GLN A 54 6.59 11.17 -9.72
N GLY A 55 7.80 11.04 -9.17
CA GLY A 55 8.86 12.04 -9.28
C GLY A 55 9.04 12.88 -8.01
N VAL A 56 9.65 14.05 -8.15
CA VAL A 56 9.98 14.94 -7.01
C VAL A 56 8.73 15.17 -6.14
N TYR A 57 8.92 15.12 -4.82
CA TYR A 57 7.86 15.12 -3.80
C TYR A 57 7.01 13.85 -3.74
N SER A 58 6.92 13.05 -4.80
CA SER A 58 6.15 11.79 -4.86
C SER A 58 7.01 10.56 -5.11
N ASN A 59 8.24 10.55 -4.61
CA ASN A 59 9.12 9.40 -4.72
C ASN A 59 8.94 8.47 -3.52
N THR A 60 8.85 7.18 -3.81
CA THR A 60 9.10 6.11 -2.84
C THR A 60 10.52 5.64 -3.02
N LEU A 61 11.24 5.50 -1.91
CA LEU A 61 12.65 5.13 -1.92
C LEU A 61 12.79 3.67 -1.56
N LEU A 62 13.58 2.94 -2.33
CA LEU A 62 14.11 1.62 -1.98
C LEU A 62 15.59 1.80 -1.67
N TYR A 63 16.01 1.46 -0.45
CA TYR A 63 17.40 1.63 0.00
C TYR A 63 17.94 3.06 -0.21
N GLY A 64 17.08 4.06 0.02
CA GLY A 64 17.41 5.49 -0.08
C GLY A 64 17.39 6.07 -1.50
N LEU A 65 17.12 5.27 -2.53
CA LEU A 65 17.02 5.73 -3.92
C LEU A 65 15.59 5.61 -4.46
N PRO A 66 15.12 6.57 -5.28
CA PRO A 66 13.81 6.47 -5.93
C PRO A 66 13.64 5.20 -6.78
N ILE A 67 12.42 4.68 -6.84
CA ILE A 67 12.07 3.48 -7.63
C ILE A 67 11.59 3.80 -9.05
N ASP A 68 11.90 4.98 -9.59
CA ASP A 68 11.42 5.48 -10.89
C ASP A 68 11.77 4.55 -12.06
N ASN A 69 12.96 3.94 -12.04
CA ASN A 69 13.41 2.99 -13.06
C ASN A 69 13.61 1.56 -12.52
N LEU A 70 12.88 1.21 -11.45
CA LEU A 70 12.97 -0.11 -10.84
C LEU A 70 12.47 -1.20 -11.81
N VAL A 71 13.33 -2.18 -12.09
CA VAL A 71 12.86 -3.50 -12.55
C VAL A 71 12.37 -4.23 -11.30
N PRO A 72 11.15 -4.82 -11.30
CA PRO A 72 10.64 -5.53 -10.13
C PRO A 72 11.68 -6.48 -9.55
N THR A 73 11.83 -6.45 -8.22
CA THR A 73 12.87 -7.18 -7.49
C THR A 73 12.25 -7.99 -6.36
N LEU A 74 12.92 -9.06 -5.97
CA LEU A 74 12.59 -9.81 -4.77
C LEU A 74 13.22 -9.15 -3.55
N LEU A 75 12.44 -9.03 -2.48
CA LEU A 75 12.87 -8.69 -1.15
C LEU A 75 12.54 -9.85 -0.22
N HIS A 76 13.46 -10.13 0.69
CA HIS A 76 13.12 -10.84 1.92
C HIS A 76 12.14 -9.94 2.71
N PRO A 77 11.05 -10.48 3.30
CA PRO A 77 10.03 -9.61 3.89
C PRO A 77 10.53 -8.83 5.11
N ASN A 78 11.53 -9.35 5.85
CA ASN A 78 12.22 -8.58 6.90
C ASN A 78 12.86 -7.29 6.37
N GLU A 79 13.29 -7.21 5.11
CA GLU A 79 13.85 -5.95 4.56
C GLU A 79 12.81 -4.82 4.61
N MET A 80 11.53 -5.13 4.36
CA MET A 80 10.44 -4.15 4.49
C MET A 80 10.19 -3.77 5.95
N LEU A 81 10.19 -4.75 6.86
CA LEU A 81 10.05 -4.52 8.30
C LEU A 81 11.19 -3.65 8.86
N ASP A 82 12.40 -3.84 8.33
CA ASP A 82 13.61 -3.07 8.66
C ASP A 82 13.64 -1.68 8.00
N GLY A 83 12.64 -1.34 7.17
CA GLY A 83 12.47 -0.01 6.60
C GLY A 83 13.25 0.23 5.30
N CYS A 84 13.51 -0.81 4.50
CA CYS A 84 14.14 -0.63 3.19
C CYS A 84 13.29 0.20 2.22
N VAL A 85 11.96 0.24 2.43
CA VAL A 85 11.01 1.07 1.68
C VAL A 85 10.60 2.28 2.51
N VAL A 86 10.96 3.47 2.02
CA VAL A 86 10.62 4.75 2.65
C VAL A 86 9.69 5.52 1.72
N SER A 87 8.45 5.70 2.15
CA SER A 87 7.47 6.49 1.42
C SER A 87 7.66 7.96 1.71
N GLY A 88 7.78 8.76 0.66
CA GLY A 88 7.55 10.19 0.78
C GLY A 88 6.59 10.67 -0.27
N ASN A 89 5.56 9.86 -0.60
CA ASN A 89 4.50 10.28 -1.49
C ASN A 89 3.67 11.42 -0.84
N TYR A 90 3.18 12.38 -1.62
CA TYR A 90 2.29 13.46 -1.15
C TYR A 90 0.99 13.56 -1.95
N VAL A 91 0.83 12.75 -2.98
CA VAL A 91 -0.31 12.80 -3.91
C VAL A 91 -1.47 12.00 -3.33
N TRP A 92 -2.62 12.69 -3.16
CA TRP A 92 -3.89 12.17 -2.63
C TRP A 92 -3.79 11.43 -1.28
N PRO A 93 -4.20 12.04 -0.15
CA PRO A 93 -4.10 11.43 1.18
C PRO A 93 -4.69 10.02 1.29
N ALA A 94 -5.78 9.74 0.57
CA ALA A 94 -6.48 8.46 0.57
C ALA A 94 -5.62 7.27 0.13
N PHE A 95 -4.73 7.46 -0.86
CA PHE A 95 -3.95 6.37 -1.47
C PHE A 95 -2.53 6.26 -0.94
N LYS A 96 -2.18 7.13 0.01
CA LYS A 96 -0.85 7.14 0.58
C LYS A 96 -0.66 5.90 1.46
N VAL A 97 0.54 5.34 1.45
CA VAL A 97 1.00 4.39 2.46
C VAL A 97 2.28 4.96 3.06
N PRO A 98 2.32 5.31 4.36
CA PRO A 98 3.52 5.86 5.01
C PRO A 98 4.56 4.77 5.23
N THR A 99 5.80 5.19 5.48
CA THR A 99 6.89 4.32 5.96
C THR A 99 6.49 3.49 7.18
N TYR A 100 5.67 4.04 8.08
CA TYR A 100 5.12 3.28 9.20
C TYR A 100 4.34 2.03 8.75
N LEU A 101 3.53 2.14 7.69
CA LEU A 101 2.81 1.00 7.16
C LEU A 101 3.67 0.09 6.29
N HIS A 102 4.78 0.54 5.72
CA HIS A 102 5.74 -0.40 5.11
C HIS A 102 6.44 -1.28 6.16
N THR A 103 6.82 -0.67 7.27
CA THR A 103 7.48 -1.36 8.41
C THR A 103 6.49 -2.16 9.27
N ASN A 104 5.19 -1.93 9.12
CA ASN A 104 4.11 -2.63 9.81
C ASN A 104 3.05 -3.12 8.81
N HIS A 105 3.49 -3.65 7.67
CA HIS A 105 2.61 -3.91 6.53
C HIS A 105 1.57 -5.01 6.86
N PRO A 106 0.27 -4.69 6.89
CA PRO A 106 -0.74 -5.62 7.41
C PRO A 106 -0.79 -6.96 6.66
N ILE A 107 -0.76 -6.93 5.32
CA ILE A 107 -0.75 -8.14 4.50
C ILE A 107 0.49 -9.00 4.78
N LEU A 108 1.67 -8.39 4.83
CA LEU A 108 2.95 -9.07 5.09
C LEU A 108 2.97 -9.71 6.47
N LEU A 109 2.49 -9.00 7.50
CA LEU A 109 2.42 -9.53 8.87
C LEU A 109 1.44 -10.71 8.97
N GLU A 110 0.30 -10.64 8.28
CA GLU A 110 -0.63 -11.77 8.21
C GLU A 110 -0.03 -12.96 7.45
N LEU A 111 0.69 -12.72 6.35
CA LEU A 111 1.43 -13.77 5.63
C LEU A 111 2.47 -14.46 6.51
N TYR A 112 3.21 -13.71 7.34
CA TYR A 112 4.08 -14.30 8.36
C TYR A 112 3.31 -15.13 9.38
N ARG A 113 2.16 -14.66 9.84
CA ARG A 113 1.33 -15.40 10.81
C ARG A 113 0.83 -16.73 10.25
N GLN A 114 0.59 -16.80 8.93
CA GLN A 114 0.09 -17.98 8.22
C GLN A 114 1.18 -18.90 7.67
N HIS A 115 2.41 -18.40 7.54
CA HIS A 115 3.56 -19.16 7.07
C HIS A 115 3.75 -20.44 7.91
N GLY A 116 3.89 -21.59 7.22
CA GLY A 116 4.02 -22.92 7.82
C GLY A 116 2.72 -23.53 8.37
N LYS A 117 1.59 -22.80 8.33
CA LYS A 117 0.28 -23.25 8.84
C LYS A 117 -0.73 -23.53 7.74
N THR A 118 -0.92 -22.55 6.85
CA THR A 118 -1.89 -22.62 5.75
C THR A 118 -1.26 -22.33 4.39
N LEU A 119 -0.08 -21.72 4.38
CA LEU A 119 0.71 -21.39 3.20
C LEU A 119 2.21 -21.33 3.54
N ASN A 120 3.06 -21.34 2.54
CA ASN A 120 4.45 -20.93 2.65
C ASN A 120 4.59 -19.52 2.07
N PHE A 121 4.83 -18.52 2.91
CA PHE A 121 5.21 -17.19 2.41
C PHE A 121 6.61 -17.22 1.80
N ARG A 122 6.75 -16.87 0.51
CA ARG A 122 8.00 -17.00 -0.27
C ARG A 122 8.73 -15.68 -0.56
N GLY A 123 8.24 -14.57 -0.04
CA GLY A 123 8.90 -13.27 -0.17
C GLY A 123 8.00 -12.18 -0.77
N VAL A 124 8.57 -10.97 -0.88
CA VAL A 124 7.88 -9.81 -1.45
C VAL A 124 8.51 -9.44 -2.78
N ILE A 125 7.71 -9.42 -3.83
CA ILE A 125 8.09 -8.92 -5.15
C ILE A 125 7.72 -7.44 -5.19
N LEU A 126 8.72 -6.58 -4.98
CA LEU A 126 8.54 -5.13 -4.97
C LEU A 126 8.60 -4.59 -6.40
N GLY A 127 7.66 -3.73 -6.74
CA GLY A 127 7.65 -3.01 -8.02
C GLY A 127 7.21 -1.56 -7.89
N ARG A 128 7.35 -0.83 -9.00
CA ARG A 128 6.77 0.50 -9.17
C ARG A 128 5.33 0.38 -9.69
N SER A 129 4.40 1.12 -9.09
CA SER A 129 3.09 1.45 -9.66
C SER A 129 3.16 2.74 -10.48
N HIS A 130 2.11 3.06 -11.23
CA HIS A 130 2.08 4.20 -12.15
C HIS A 130 3.14 4.12 -13.25
N ASN A 131 3.33 2.94 -13.85
CA ASN A 131 4.21 2.84 -15.00
C ASN A 131 3.67 3.70 -16.17
N PRO A 132 4.55 4.36 -16.94
CA PRO A 132 4.16 5.48 -17.80
C PRO A 132 3.47 5.07 -19.10
N THR A 133 3.70 3.86 -19.60
CA THR A 133 3.07 3.36 -20.83
C THR A 133 2.64 1.92 -20.66
N ASN A 134 1.72 1.44 -21.51
CA ASN A 134 1.26 0.05 -21.47
C ASN A 134 2.42 -0.96 -21.57
N TRP A 135 3.40 -0.69 -22.44
CA TRP A 135 4.61 -1.52 -22.55
C TRP A 135 5.37 -1.64 -21.22
N HIS A 136 5.48 -0.56 -20.45
CA HIS A 136 6.13 -0.60 -19.13
C HIS A 136 5.30 -1.39 -18.12
N LYS A 137 3.96 -1.28 -18.18
CA LYS A 137 3.03 -2.02 -17.31
C LYS A 137 3.14 -3.52 -17.57
N GLU A 138 3.05 -3.94 -18.84
CA GLU A 138 3.20 -5.34 -19.26
C GLU A 138 4.59 -5.87 -18.90
N ARG A 139 5.66 -5.10 -19.13
CA ARG A 139 7.01 -5.49 -18.72
C ARG A 139 7.10 -5.70 -17.21
N SER A 140 6.58 -4.77 -16.42
CA SER A 140 6.57 -4.86 -14.95
C SER A 140 5.78 -6.09 -14.48
N ALA A 141 4.56 -6.29 -14.98
CA ALA A 141 3.72 -7.45 -14.69
C ALA A 141 4.44 -8.79 -14.98
N ASN A 142 4.98 -8.94 -16.19
CA ASN A 142 5.69 -10.17 -16.59
C ASN A 142 6.96 -10.40 -15.76
N PHE A 143 7.68 -9.35 -15.35
CA PHE A 143 8.83 -9.50 -14.45
C PHE A 143 8.42 -9.97 -13.05
N CYS A 144 7.32 -9.44 -12.50
CA CYS A 144 6.80 -9.93 -11.22
C CYS A 144 6.45 -11.42 -11.31
N VAL A 145 5.70 -11.82 -12.36
CA VAL A 145 5.29 -13.21 -12.55
C VAL A 145 6.49 -14.13 -12.82
N LYS A 146 7.51 -13.66 -13.54
CA LYS A 146 8.76 -14.41 -13.73
C LYS A 146 9.43 -14.72 -12.39
N ILE A 147 9.49 -13.75 -11.48
CA ILE A 147 10.06 -13.95 -10.13
C ILE A 147 9.18 -14.90 -9.33
N ALA A 148 7.86 -14.74 -9.37
CA ALA A 148 6.91 -15.64 -8.69
C ALA A 148 7.09 -17.10 -9.13
N ARG A 149 7.22 -17.36 -10.44
CA ARG A 149 7.52 -18.69 -10.98
C ARG A 149 8.88 -19.22 -10.54
N PHE A 150 9.89 -18.36 -10.43
CA PHE A 150 11.21 -18.77 -9.94
C PHE A 150 11.20 -19.18 -8.46
N LEU A 151 10.17 -18.74 -7.72
CA LEU A 151 9.94 -19.09 -6.32
C LEU A 151 8.94 -20.25 -6.15
N ASP A 152 8.56 -20.90 -7.26
CA ASP A 152 7.54 -21.96 -7.32
C ASP A 152 6.22 -21.54 -6.66
N ALA A 153 5.80 -20.29 -6.86
CA ALA A 153 4.57 -19.76 -6.28
C ALA A 153 3.33 -20.41 -6.91
N ASP A 154 2.43 -20.90 -6.06
CA ASP A 154 1.09 -21.36 -6.41
C ASP A 154 0.08 -20.20 -6.38
N GLY A 155 0.37 -19.17 -5.58
CA GLY A 155 -0.49 -17.99 -5.47
C GLY A 155 0.25 -16.68 -5.25
N LEU A 156 -0.44 -15.59 -5.59
CA LEU A 156 0.06 -14.24 -5.62
C LEU A 156 -0.97 -13.29 -4.99
N ILE A 157 -0.57 -12.60 -3.93
CA ILE A 157 -1.36 -11.49 -3.39
C ILE A 157 -0.88 -10.22 -4.05
N MET A 158 -1.73 -9.59 -4.85
CA MET A 158 -1.45 -8.32 -5.52
C MET A 158 -1.95 -7.18 -4.64
N ALA A 159 -1.08 -6.22 -4.33
CA ALA A 159 -1.48 -4.97 -3.69
C ALA A 159 -0.63 -3.81 -4.22
N TRP A 160 -1.22 -2.63 -4.32
CA TRP A 160 -0.54 -1.46 -4.88
C TRP A 160 -0.90 -0.18 -4.13
N GLU A 161 -0.03 0.81 -4.26
CA GLU A 161 -0.31 2.17 -3.87
C GLU A 161 -0.76 3.01 -5.05
N GLY A 162 -1.62 3.99 -4.73
CA GLY A 162 -2.07 5.01 -5.66
C GLY A 162 -3.32 4.58 -6.41
N GLY A 163 -4.02 5.56 -6.98
CA GLY A 163 -5.26 5.34 -7.70
C GLY A 163 -5.10 5.20 -9.21
N GLY A 164 -6.23 5.18 -9.92
CA GLY A 164 -6.31 5.27 -11.39
C GLY A 164 -5.27 4.40 -12.11
N ASN A 165 -4.22 5.03 -12.64
CA ASN A 165 -3.17 4.38 -13.43
C ASN A 165 -2.51 3.16 -12.74
N ALA A 166 -2.48 3.11 -11.40
CA ALA A 166 -1.97 1.95 -10.67
C ALA A 166 -2.89 0.71 -10.73
N ALA A 167 -4.20 0.89 -10.91
CA ALA A 167 -5.11 -0.24 -11.05
C ALA A 167 -4.76 -1.08 -12.29
N VAL A 168 -4.46 -0.43 -13.42
CA VAL A 168 -3.98 -1.09 -14.65
C VAL A 168 -2.70 -1.88 -14.39
N ASP A 169 -1.78 -1.34 -13.57
CA ASP A 169 -0.55 -2.06 -13.18
C ASP A 169 -0.87 -3.33 -12.37
N GLY A 170 -1.89 -3.28 -11.50
CA GLY A 170 -2.37 -4.41 -10.71
C GLY A 170 -3.06 -5.47 -11.58
N MET A 171 -4.04 -5.05 -12.38
CA MET A 171 -4.84 -5.93 -13.24
C MET A 171 -3.98 -6.69 -14.25
N LEU A 172 -3.06 -6.02 -14.92
CA LEU A 172 -2.13 -6.69 -15.84
C LEU A 172 -1.21 -7.70 -15.13
N THR A 173 -0.91 -7.50 -13.85
CA THR A 173 -0.11 -8.46 -13.06
C THR A 173 -0.94 -9.68 -12.67
N ILE A 174 -2.19 -9.47 -12.24
CA ILE A 174 -3.15 -10.54 -11.96
C ILE A 174 -3.37 -11.40 -13.20
N GLN A 175 -3.70 -10.77 -14.33
CA GLN A 175 -3.88 -11.46 -15.60
C GLN A 175 -2.62 -12.23 -16.05
N ALA A 176 -1.43 -11.64 -15.88
CA ALA A 176 -0.19 -12.32 -16.22
C ALA A 176 0.08 -13.55 -15.33
N ALA A 177 -0.29 -13.49 -14.05
CA ALA A 177 -0.13 -14.59 -13.09
C ALA A 177 -1.09 -15.75 -13.39
N GLU A 178 -2.38 -15.44 -13.59
CA GLU A 178 -3.42 -16.45 -13.87
C GLU A 178 -3.16 -17.19 -15.20
N ARG A 179 -2.61 -16.51 -16.21
CA ARG A 179 -2.22 -17.13 -17.50
C ARG A 179 -1.10 -18.18 -17.40
N VAL A 180 -0.41 -18.24 -16.27
CA VAL A 180 0.64 -19.23 -16.00
C VAL A 180 0.31 -20.07 -14.76
N ASP A 181 -0.98 -20.18 -14.45
CA ASP A 181 -1.54 -21.00 -13.37
C ASP A 181 -1.12 -20.58 -11.95
N ILE A 182 -0.74 -19.31 -11.75
CA ILE A 182 -0.54 -18.73 -10.41
C ILE A 182 -1.81 -18.00 -9.99
N LYS A 183 -2.48 -18.49 -8.94
CA LYS A 183 -3.76 -17.92 -8.48
C LYS A 183 -3.57 -16.57 -7.81
N ALA A 184 -4.35 -15.58 -8.22
CA ALA A 184 -4.18 -14.22 -7.77
C ALA A 184 -5.37 -13.74 -6.92
N SER A 185 -5.08 -13.01 -5.84
CA SER A 185 -6.07 -12.24 -5.09
C SER A 185 -5.56 -10.83 -4.89
N THR A 186 -6.47 -9.88 -4.64
CA THR A 186 -6.08 -8.47 -4.46
C THR A 186 -6.94 -7.77 -3.44
N ILE A 187 -6.39 -6.72 -2.82
CA ILE A 187 -7.14 -5.76 -2.01
C ILE A 187 -6.99 -4.37 -2.60
N THR A 188 -8.11 -3.67 -2.80
CA THR A 188 -8.12 -2.29 -3.32
C THR A 188 -9.39 -1.55 -2.92
N PHE A 189 -9.37 -0.22 -2.97
CA PHE A 189 -10.59 0.58 -2.93
C PHE A 189 -11.39 0.45 -4.24
N GLU A 190 -12.61 0.95 -4.21
CA GLU A 190 -13.53 1.02 -5.34
C GLU A 190 -14.05 2.45 -5.60
N PHE A 191 -14.47 2.69 -6.84
CA PHE A 191 -15.29 3.82 -7.28
C PHE A 191 -16.76 3.38 -7.29
N GLY A 192 -17.32 3.18 -6.09
CA GLY A 192 -18.69 2.70 -5.91
C GLY A 192 -19.76 3.79 -6.01
N GLY A 193 -19.37 5.05 -6.18
CA GLY A 193 -20.27 6.19 -5.99
C GLY A 193 -20.67 6.38 -4.52
N GLU A 194 -21.62 7.29 -4.29
CA GLU A 194 -22.12 7.64 -2.95
C GLU A 194 -22.88 6.47 -2.29
N ASP A 195 -23.63 5.70 -3.08
CA ASP A 195 -24.55 4.65 -2.62
C ASP A 195 -24.15 3.22 -3.02
N GLY A 196 -23.00 3.04 -3.67
CA GLY A 196 -22.49 1.72 -4.07
C GLY A 196 -23.11 1.17 -5.36
N THR A 197 -23.85 1.97 -6.13
CA THR A 197 -24.58 1.52 -7.32
C THR A 197 -23.79 1.62 -8.63
N GLU A 198 -22.56 2.16 -8.58
CA GLU A 198 -21.75 2.31 -9.78
C GLU A 198 -21.40 0.96 -10.42
N GLY A 199 -21.53 0.89 -11.74
CA GLY A 199 -21.28 -0.34 -12.50
C GLY A 199 -19.80 -0.59 -12.78
N ILE A 200 -18.96 0.45 -12.75
CA ILE A 200 -17.53 0.37 -13.03
C ILE A 200 -16.77 0.82 -11.77
N LEU A 201 -16.26 -0.15 -11.03
CA LEU A 201 -15.67 0.07 -9.70
C LEU A 201 -14.17 0.40 -9.74
N LEU A 202 -13.50 0.17 -10.86
CA LEU A 202 -12.08 0.44 -11.07
C LEU A 202 -11.87 0.98 -12.48
N VAL A 203 -10.77 1.71 -12.70
CA VAL A 203 -10.48 2.26 -14.03
C VAL A 203 -10.08 1.20 -15.07
N ASP A 204 -9.81 -0.02 -14.62
CA ASP A 204 -9.48 -1.18 -15.43
C ASP A 204 -9.84 -2.45 -14.66
N ASP A 205 -10.33 -3.45 -15.38
CA ASP A 205 -10.70 -4.75 -14.86
C ASP A 205 -10.35 -5.83 -15.89
N VAL A 206 -10.01 -7.02 -15.40
CA VAL A 206 -9.71 -8.18 -16.23
C VAL A 206 -10.51 -9.37 -15.71
N PRO A 207 -11.02 -10.25 -16.58
CA PRO A 207 -11.84 -11.38 -16.15
C PRO A 207 -11.09 -12.35 -15.22
N GLU A 208 -9.77 -12.36 -15.28
CA GLU A 208 -8.91 -13.16 -14.40
C GLU A 208 -8.86 -12.62 -12.95
N ALA A 209 -9.31 -11.39 -12.68
CA ALA A 209 -9.37 -10.81 -11.34
C ALA A 209 -10.69 -11.14 -10.64
N ASP A 210 -10.90 -12.42 -10.30
CA ASP A 210 -12.14 -12.93 -9.69
C ASP A 210 -12.13 -13.00 -8.14
N ALA A 211 -10.96 -12.76 -7.53
CA ALA A 211 -10.77 -12.72 -6.07
C ALA A 211 -10.33 -11.33 -5.58
N VAL A 212 -11.25 -10.37 -5.64
CA VAL A 212 -11.03 -8.96 -5.23
C VAL A 212 -11.66 -8.70 -3.87
N ILE A 213 -10.86 -8.24 -2.91
CA ILE A 213 -11.29 -7.77 -1.60
C ILE A 213 -11.43 -6.24 -1.67
N SER A 214 -12.63 -5.73 -1.40
CA SER A 214 -12.86 -4.28 -1.29
C SER A 214 -12.29 -3.74 0.01
N GLY A 215 -11.47 -2.69 -0.10
CA GLY A 215 -10.98 -1.88 1.00
C GLY A 215 -11.97 -0.79 1.42
N GLY A 216 -13.06 -0.61 0.67
CA GLY A 216 -14.05 0.46 0.81
C GLY A 216 -14.15 1.37 -0.41
N SER A 217 -15.28 2.08 -0.53
CA SER A 217 -15.46 3.14 -1.53
C SER A 217 -14.84 4.44 -1.05
N ILE A 218 -14.07 5.09 -1.93
CA ILE A 218 -13.54 6.43 -1.64
C ILE A 218 -14.55 7.55 -1.90
N GLU A 219 -15.68 7.24 -2.52
CA GLU A 219 -16.73 8.17 -2.92
C GLU A 219 -17.89 8.23 -1.92
N LYS A 220 -17.75 7.51 -0.80
CA LYS A 220 -18.72 7.56 0.30
C LYS A 220 -18.60 8.82 1.12
N THR A 221 -19.76 9.37 1.47
CA THR A 221 -19.89 10.41 2.47
C THR A 221 -19.44 9.88 3.84
N TYR A 222 -18.58 10.64 4.52
CA TYR A 222 -18.08 10.29 5.84
C TYR A 222 -18.15 11.47 6.79
N THR A 223 -18.68 11.24 8.00
CA THR A 223 -18.76 12.28 9.04
C THR A 223 -17.77 11.98 10.16
N LEU A 224 -16.80 12.88 10.33
CA LEU A 224 -15.99 12.91 11.54
C LEU A 224 -16.85 13.46 12.68
N PRO A 225 -16.99 12.74 13.80
CA PRO A 225 -17.77 13.22 14.94
C PRO A 225 -17.01 14.32 15.69
N GLU A 226 -17.74 15.11 16.50
CA GLU A 226 -17.11 16.02 17.46
C GLU A 226 -16.22 15.24 18.45
N VAL A 227 -15.05 15.78 18.77
CA VAL A 227 -14.10 15.16 19.71
C VAL A 227 -13.84 16.03 20.94
N THR A 228 -13.61 15.38 22.09
CA THR A 228 -13.32 16.10 23.34
C THR A 228 -11.88 16.62 23.42
N ARG A 229 -10.97 16.07 22.60
CA ARG A 229 -9.56 16.43 22.56
C ARG A 229 -9.04 16.35 21.13
N VAL A 230 -8.37 17.42 20.70
CA VAL A 230 -7.62 17.47 19.44
C VAL A 230 -6.13 17.29 19.76
N VAL A 231 -5.42 16.55 18.90
CA VAL A 231 -3.96 16.41 18.95
C VAL A 231 -3.40 16.91 17.63
N GLY A 232 -2.44 17.84 17.67
CA GLY A 232 -1.86 18.46 16.48
C GLY A 232 -2.26 19.92 16.35
N GLY A 233 -3.16 20.23 15.41
CA GLY A 233 -3.59 21.61 15.12
C GLY A 233 -5.08 21.86 15.39
N ASP A 234 -5.43 23.11 15.69
CA ASP A 234 -6.79 23.51 16.05
C ASP A 234 -7.76 23.56 14.85
N VAL A 235 -7.24 23.48 13.63
CA VAL A 235 -8.02 23.47 12.38
C VAL A 235 -7.56 22.36 11.44
N LEU A 236 -8.51 21.80 10.69
CA LEU A 236 -8.19 20.97 9.52
C LEU A 236 -7.68 21.87 8.39
N ARG A 237 -6.75 21.40 7.57
CA ARG A 237 -6.22 22.19 6.43
C ARG A 237 -6.63 21.56 5.12
N LEU A 238 -7.83 21.91 4.65
CA LEU A 238 -8.48 21.32 3.47
C LEU A 238 -8.36 22.24 2.25
N ASN A 239 -8.47 21.66 1.05
CA ASN A 239 -8.59 22.37 -0.24
C ASN A 239 -7.60 23.53 -0.44
N LYS A 240 -6.34 23.36 -0.04
CA LYS A 240 -5.31 24.42 -0.12
C LYS A 240 -5.14 24.97 -1.54
N GLU A 241 -5.24 24.10 -2.54
CA GLU A 241 -5.12 24.46 -3.96
C GLU A 241 -6.31 25.30 -4.48
N SER A 242 -7.44 25.32 -3.76
CA SER A 242 -8.67 26.02 -4.14
C SER A 242 -8.99 27.21 -3.22
N GLY A 243 -7.98 27.79 -2.56
CA GLY A 243 -8.13 28.94 -1.67
C GLY A 243 -8.20 28.60 -0.17
N GLY A 244 -8.24 27.31 0.17
CA GLY A 244 -8.15 26.81 1.54
C GLY A 244 -9.47 26.88 2.31
N TYR A 245 -9.81 25.78 2.96
CA TYR A 245 -10.91 25.68 3.93
C TYR A 245 -10.36 25.14 5.24
N PHE A 246 -10.57 25.88 6.33
CA PHE A 246 -9.91 25.64 7.62
C PHE A 246 -10.91 25.50 8.78
N PRO A 247 -11.80 24.48 8.77
CA PRO A 247 -12.77 24.29 9.84
C PRO A 247 -12.09 23.89 11.16
N PRO A 248 -12.69 24.20 12.32
CA PRO A 248 -12.20 23.75 13.61
C PRO A 248 -12.04 22.22 13.65
N ALA A 249 -10.88 21.73 14.10
CA ALA A 249 -10.60 20.30 14.12
C ALA A 249 -11.36 19.53 15.22
N ARG A 250 -11.98 20.25 16.15
CA ARG A 250 -12.77 19.67 17.24
C ARG A 250 -14.21 19.36 16.84
N GLU A 251 -14.77 20.16 15.93
CA GLU A 251 -16.18 20.11 15.57
C GLU A 251 -16.47 18.97 14.59
N SER A 252 -17.73 18.52 14.59
CA SER A 252 -18.20 17.53 13.62
C SER A 252 -18.10 18.10 12.20
N ILE A 253 -17.62 17.30 11.25
CA ILE A 253 -17.54 17.68 9.84
C ILE A 253 -17.86 16.50 8.93
N THR A 254 -18.68 16.76 7.91
CA THR A 254 -19.03 15.80 6.88
C THR A 254 -18.21 16.08 5.62
N PHE A 255 -17.64 15.02 5.05
CA PHE A 255 -16.96 15.03 3.76
C PHE A 255 -17.81 14.25 2.77
N ASP A 256 -17.99 14.79 1.56
CA ASP A 256 -18.74 14.13 0.48
C ASP A 256 -18.00 12.87 -0.03
N THR A 257 -16.69 12.81 0.15
CA THR A 257 -15.84 11.67 -0.20
C THR A 257 -14.80 11.45 0.90
N THR A 258 -14.10 10.33 0.87
CA THR A 258 -13.02 10.06 1.83
C THR A 258 -11.63 10.42 1.25
N THR A 259 -11.57 11.07 0.09
CA THR A 259 -10.30 11.35 -0.63
C THR A 259 -9.32 12.22 0.16
N GLN A 260 -9.82 13.08 1.06
CA GLN A 260 -9.03 13.94 1.94
C GLN A 260 -8.52 13.22 3.18
N LEU A 261 -9.09 12.06 3.51
CA LEU A 261 -8.74 11.29 4.70
C LEU A 261 -7.52 10.44 4.41
N TYR A 262 -6.55 10.48 5.31
CA TYR A 262 -5.32 9.75 5.17
C TYR A 262 -5.57 8.24 5.22
N LEU A 263 -5.07 7.49 4.24
CA LEU A 263 -5.19 6.03 4.12
C LEU A 263 -6.61 5.49 3.86
N SER A 264 -7.57 6.33 3.50
CA SER A 264 -8.96 5.90 3.35
C SER A 264 -9.21 4.89 2.23
N GLY A 265 -8.38 4.91 1.18
CA GLY A 265 -8.42 3.89 0.13
C GLY A 265 -7.96 2.50 0.59
N ASN A 266 -7.39 2.38 1.79
CA ASN A 266 -7.14 1.12 2.49
C ASN A 266 -6.42 0.02 1.68
N GLN A 267 -5.58 0.41 0.72
CA GLN A 267 -4.94 -0.52 -0.24
C GLN A 267 -3.92 -1.47 0.41
N SER A 268 -3.52 -1.20 1.65
CA SER A 268 -2.65 -2.06 2.47
C SER A 268 -3.44 -2.90 3.50
N GLY A 269 -4.76 -2.74 3.58
CA GLY A 269 -5.62 -3.44 4.55
C GLY A 269 -5.43 -3.00 6.01
N HIS A 270 -4.94 -1.78 6.25
CA HIS A 270 -4.65 -1.28 7.60
C HIS A 270 -5.89 -0.98 8.43
N SER A 271 -6.97 -0.53 7.79
CA SER A 271 -8.15 0.00 8.46
C SER A 271 -9.39 -0.81 8.15
N LYS A 272 -10.38 -0.74 9.04
CA LYS A 272 -11.76 -1.18 8.78
C LYS A 272 -12.73 -0.02 8.74
N LEU A 273 -12.26 1.22 8.93
CA LEU A 273 -13.12 2.42 9.03
C LEU A 273 -13.96 2.66 7.77
N PHE A 274 -13.47 2.24 6.61
CA PHE A 274 -14.13 2.41 5.32
C PHE A 274 -14.48 1.08 4.65
N ALA A 275 -14.03 -0.03 5.24
CA ALA A 275 -14.31 -1.37 4.74
C ALA A 275 -15.71 -1.79 5.22
N GLU A 276 -16.73 -1.48 4.41
CA GLU A 276 -18.10 -1.91 4.64
C GLU A 276 -18.47 -3.01 3.66
N SER A 277 -19.03 -4.11 4.15
CA SER A 277 -19.68 -5.11 3.31
C SER A 277 -21.05 -4.58 2.89
N TYR A 278 -21.32 -4.51 1.60
CA TYR A 278 -22.66 -4.27 1.05
C TYR A 278 -23.36 -5.59 0.77
#